data_AF-A0A515L8S1-F1
#
_entry.id   AF-A0A515L8S1-F1
#
_cell.length_a   1.000
_cell.length_b   1.000
_cell.length_c   1.000
_cell.angle_alpha   90.00
_cell.angle_beta   90.00
_cell.angle_gamma   90.00
#
_symmetry.space_group_name_H-M   'P 1'
#
loop_
_entity.id
_entity.type
_entity.pdbx_description
1 polymer ?
#
loop_
_entity_poly.entity_id
_entity_poly.type
_entity_poly.pdbx_seq_one_letter_code
_entity_poly.pdbx_strand_id
1 'polypeptide(L)' 'MDLNRLYFDHQASLIAADRTCSNDKRSAHLLSAAAIADHIAVAQAALGAEASAWWSTPALPEAKRHRGAWQCW' A
#
# COMPACT_ATOMS: atom_id res chain seq x y z
N MET A 1 1.09 -2.05 19.86
CA MET A 1 0.95 -2.16 18.38
C MET A 1 2.35 -2.32 17.83
N ASP A 2 2.65 -3.36 17.04
CA ASP A 2 3.98 -3.55 16.46
C ASP A 2 4.05 -2.85 15.10
N LEU A 3 4.82 -1.76 15.02
CA LEU A 3 5.00 -0.99 13.80
C LEU A 3 5.57 -1.85 12.67
N ASN A 4 6.53 -2.73 12.98
CA ASN A 4 7.16 -3.61 11.99
C ASN A 4 6.16 -4.61 11.41
N ARG A 5 5.20 -5.06 12.22
CA ARG A 5 4.12 -5.91 11.75
C ARG A 5 3.20 -5.18 10.78
N LEU A 6 2.81 -3.94 11.09
CA LEU A 6 2.01 -3.12 10.18
C LEU A 6 2.75 -2.86 8.87
N TYR A 7 4.05 -2.58 8.92
CA TYR A 7 4.89 -2.44 7.73
C TYR A 7 4.89 -3.70 6.87
N PHE A 8 5.08 -4.86 7.50
CA PHE A 8 5.05 -6.14 6.80
C PHE A 8 3.69 -6.38 6.13
N ASP A 9 2.59 -6.18 6.85
CA ASP A 9 1.23 -6.42 6.33
C ASP A 9 0.87 -5.42 5.21
N HIS A 10 1.35 -4.17 5.29
CA HIS A 10 1.22 -3.18 4.22
C HIS A 10 1.96 -3.62 2.95
N GLN A 11 3.24 -4.00 3.07
CA GLN A 11 4.06 -4.45 1.94
C GLN A 11 3.48 -5.73 1.31
N ALA A 12 3.01 -6.67 2.13
CA ALA A 12 2.35 -7.89 1.66
C ALA A 12 1.09 -7.56 0.83
N SER A 13 0.29 -6.57 1.26
CA SER A 13 -0.90 -6.12 0.54
C SER A 13 -0.55 -5.49 -0.80
N LEU A 14 0.50 -4.65 -0.86
CA LEU A 14 0.96 -4.07 -2.13
C LEU A 14 1.48 -5.13 -3.11
N ILE A 15 2.26 -6.10 -2.62
CA ILE A 15 2.77 -7.21 -3.45
C ILE A 15 1.60 -8.06 -3.97
N ALA A 16 0.57 -8.30 -3.16
CA ALA A 16 -0.62 -9.03 -3.60
C ALA A 16 -1.43 -8.26 -4.66
N ALA A 17 -1.53 -6.94 -4.54
CA ALA A 17 -2.16 -6.08 -5.53
C ALA A 17 -1.44 -6.12 -6.89
N ASP A 18 -0.10 -6.16 -6.87
CA ASP A 18 0.73 -6.25 -8.07
C ASP A 18 0.62 -7.63 -8.75
N ARG A 19 0.62 -8.70 -7.95
CA ARG A 19 0.57 -10.09 -8.47
C ARG A 19 -0.79 -10.53 -8.98
N THR A 20 -1.88 -9.85 -8.63
CA THR A 20 -3.22 -10.25 -9.07
C THR A 20 -3.59 -9.66 -10.42
N CYS A 21 -4.15 -10.50 -11.28
CA CYS A 21 -4.66 -10.09 -12.59
C CYS A 21 -6.11 -9.62 -12.55
N SER A 22 -6.82 -9.84 -11.44
CA SER A 22 -8.21 -9.39 -11.25
C SER A 22 -8.23 -7.96 -10.71
N ASN A 23 -8.91 -7.06 -11.43
CA ASN A 23 -9.06 -5.67 -11.01
C ASN A 23 -9.78 -5.55 -9.66
N ASP A 24 -10.81 -6.36 -9.40
CA ASP A 24 -11.53 -6.33 -8.12
C ASP A 24 -10.63 -6.75 -6.95
N LYS A 25 -9.85 -7.83 -7.14
CA LYS A 25 -8.89 -8.28 -6.13
C LYS A 25 -7.76 -7.25 -5.94
N ARG A 26 -7.30 -6.60 -7.03
CA ARG A 26 -6.31 -5.54 -6.96
C ARG A 26 -6.82 -4.38 -6.11
N SER A 27 -8.03 -3.90 -6.40
CA SER A 27 -8.67 -2.83 -5.63
C SER A 27 -8.85 -3.22 -4.16
N ALA A 28 -9.25 -4.45 -3.86
CA ALA A 28 -9.36 -4.93 -2.48
C ALA A 28 -8.02 -4.91 -1.74
N HIS A 29 -6.92 -5.35 -2.38
CA HIS A 29 -5.59 -5.31 -1.80
C HIS A 29 -5.08 -3.88 -1.60
N LEU A 30 -5.37 -2.96 -2.52
CA LEU A 30 -5.02 -1.54 -2.39
C LEU A 30 -5.79 -0.85 -1.28
N LEU A 31 -7.09 -1.14 -1.12
CA LEU A 31 -7.88 -0.63 0.01
C LEU A 31 -7.35 -1.16 1.35
N SER A 32 -6.94 -2.43 1.39
CA SER A 32 -6.28 -3.02 2.56
C SER A 32 -4.96 -2.33 2.88
N ALA A 33 -4.12 -2.07 1.87
CA ALA A 33 -2.86 -1.33 2.06
C ALA A 33 -3.12 0.09 2.58
N ALA A 34 -4.09 0.82 2.01
CA ALA A 34 -4.44 2.16 2.47
C ALA A 34 -4.89 2.18 3.95
N ALA A 35 -5.75 1.25 4.35
CA ALA A 35 -6.18 1.15 5.75
C ALA A 35 -5.01 0.87 6.72
N ILE A 36 -4.04 0.04 6.30
CA ILE A 36 -2.84 -0.23 7.12
C ILE A 36 -1.93 1.02 7.17
N ALA A 37 -1.82 1.77 6.07
CA ALA A 37 -1.06 3.02 6.04
C ALA A 37 -1.63 4.06 7.03
N ASP A 38 -2.96 4.18 7.13
CA ASP A 38 -3.61 5.03 8.13
C ASP A 38 -3.27 4.60 9.56
N HIS A 39 -3.29 3.28 9.83
CA HIS A 39 -2.89 2.76 11.14
C HIS A 39 -1.41 3.01 11.46
N ILE A 40 -0.53 2.94 10.46
CA ILE A 40 0.90 3.29 10.62
C ILE A 40 1.02 4.78 10.94
N ALA A 41 0.32 5.66 10.23
CA ALA A 41 0.36 7.10 10.45
C ALA A 41 -0.10 7.46 11.87
N VAL A 42 -1.21 6.88 12.34
CA VAL A 42 -1.71 7.06 13.71
C VAL A 42 -0.68 6.55 14.74
N ALA A 43 -0.08 5.38 14.51
CA ALA A 43 0.91 4.82 15.42
C ALA A 43 2.20 5.64 15.47
N GLN A 44 2.65 6.18 14.34
CA GLN A 44 3.83 7.07 14.27
C GLN A 44 3.56 8.40 14.97
N ALA A 45 2.39 9.01 14.74
CA ALA A 45 1.99 10.23 15.41
C ALA A 45 1.94 10.06 16.94
N ALA A 46 1.43 8.91 17.42
CA ALA A 46 1.41 8.58 18.84
C ALA A 46 2.81 8.40 19.46
N LEU A 47 3.82 8.08 18.65
CA LEU A 47 5.22 7.96 19.07
C LEU A 47 5.98 9.31 19.01
N GLY A 48 5.31 10.41 18.63
CA GLY A 48 5.96 11.71 18.42
C GLY A 48 6.88 11.73 17.19
N ALA A 49 6.82 10.70 16.35
CA ALA A 49 7.43 10.72 15.04
C ALA A 49 6.47 11.45 14.10
N GLU A 50 6.89 12.58 13.53
CA GLU A 50 6.22 13.19 12.38
C GLU A 50 6.01 12.08 11.35
N ALA A 51 4.76 11.62 11.19
CA ALA A 51 4.43 10.60 10.21
C ALA A 51 4.89 11.15 8.86
N SER A 52 5.89 10.52 8.26
CA SER A 52 6.50 11.01 7.03
C SER A 52 5.37 11.27 6.03
N ALA A 53 5.26 12.49 5.50
CA ALA A 53 4.12 12.94 4.68
C ALA A 53 3.82 12.05 3.46
N TRP A 54 4.73 11.13 3.13
CA TRP A 54 4.54 10.05 2.17
C TRP A 54 3.41 9.06 2.51
N TRP A 55 3.05 8.85 3.77
CA TRP A 55 1.97 7.90 4.14
C TRP A 55 0.58 8.44 3.82
N SER A 56 0.37 9.74 4.00
CA SER A 56 -0.91 10.41 3.70
C SER A 56 -1.11 10.69 2.22
N THR A 57 -0.10 10.43 1.38
CA THR A 57 -0.25 10.58 -0.06
C THR A 57 -0.79 9.27 -0.60
N PRO A 58 -2.07 9.18 -1.04
CA PRO A 58 -2.53 8.00 -1.75
C PRO A 58 -1.58 7.79 -2.91
N ALA A 59 -1.03 6.59 -3.04
CA ALA A 59 -0.19 6.23 -4.17
C ALA A 59 -1.03 6.47 -5.44
N LEU A 60 -0.82 7.63 -6.06
CA LEU A 60 -1.42 7.94 -7.34
C LEU A 60 -0.98 6.82 -8.27
N PRO A 61 -1.91 6.14 -8.96
CA PRO A 61 -1.50 5.17 -9.95
C PRO A 61 -0.63 5.94 -10.94
N GLU A 62 0.62 5.51 -11.08
CA GLU A 62 1.59 6.06 -12.01
C GLU A 62 1.08 5.78 -13.44
N ALA A 63 0.14 6.61 -13.88
CA ALA A 63 -0.43 6.62 -15.20
C ALA A 63 0.60 7.21 -16.16
N LYS A 64 1.72 6.50 -16.36
CA LYS A 64 2.67 6.61 -17.49
C LYS A 64 3.91 5.73 -17.27
N ARG A 65 3.74 4.41 -17.17
CA ARG A 65 4.81 3.49 -17.58
C ARG A 65 4.27 2.49 -18.60
N HIS A 66 4.58 2.81 -19.86
CA HIS A 66 4.75 1.94 -21.00
C HIS A 66 3.65 0.91 -21.30
N ARG A 67 3.03 1.08 -22.49
CA ARG A 67 2.53 -0.03 -23.30
C ARG A 67 3.60 -1.12 -23.34
N GLY A 68 3.39 -2.20 -22.60
CA GLY A 68 4.35 -3.29 -22.49
C GLY A 68 3.82 -4.39 -21.58
N ALA A 69 2.83 -5.14 -22.08
CA ALA A 69 2.53 -6.51 -21.70
C ALA A 69 2.68 -6.89 -20.21
N TRP A 70 1.64 -6.63 -19.40
CA TRP A 70 1.45 -7.34 -18.14
C TRP A 70 0.82 -8.70 -18.44
N GLN A 71 1.64 -9.61 -18.97
CA GLN A 71 1.27 -11.01 -19.11
C GLN A 71 1.29 -11.65 -17.72
N CYS A 72 0.11 -12.09 -17.27
CA CYS A 72 -0.01 -13.10 -16.24
C CYS A 72 0.68 -14.36 -16.78
N TRP A 73 1.82 -14.72 -16.21
CA TRP A 73 2.43 -16.04 -16.40
C TRP A 73 1.86 -17.01 -15.39
#